data_AF-A0A0G0XTT1-F1
#
_entry.id   AF-A0A0G0XTT1-F1
#
_cell.length_a   1.000
_cell.length_b   1.000
_cell.length_c   1.000
_cell.angle_alpha   90.00
_cell.angle_beta   90.00
_cell.angle_gamma   90.00
#
_symmetry.space_group_name_H-M   'P 1'
#
loop_
_entity.id
_entity.type
_entity.pdbx_description
1 polymer ?
#
loop_
_entity_poly.entity_id
_entity_poly.type
_entity_poly.pdbx_seq_one_letter_code
_entity_poly.pdbx_strand_id
1 'polypeptide(L)'
;MAKKRFTVRTKSVSPIRIVLLVVGILISLNLITKPVFKEKLNTGIRVLAAAASNSCDDLSTRPCYDKKSGNRVQLLGKNAENTFNGCINNSAPNNYGDFYQKTVVCDQEKVTYCHDGKSANFLRKFTGDCKTTPPPPPPPTPEPTPSATPNPTDSPFKITFPNGGESLPFGSEQSITWTGGDTANDWPVYVSLIDATRNVAIREFLINTSNDGQEPWIVDLPLGTYYKIYGQGCRSGGCTSTTQWDQGDNTFNVVAGSIPVGKISSAYPANQSLVALSPSGDETWTNGSVQNLKWSGGTGSWTIYLALIDKYTNTTYTPLFNNTTNDGTETWTIPSYIPPGSYVLYAACTNCPPPPAGYTGGYYTYSFKPFTIKLP
;
A
#
# COMPACT_ATOMS: atom_id res chain seq x y z
N MET A 1 -72.15 53.08 -2.35
CA MET A 1 -72.39 52.33 -3.60
C MET A 1 -71.09 51.70 -4.09
N ALA A 2 -71.17 50.46 -4.57
CA ALA A 2 -70.18 49.66 -5.32
C ALA A 2 -68.86 49.22 -4.64
N LYS A 3 -68.81 47.94 -4.23
CA LYS A 3 -67.58 47.13 -4.05
C LYS A 3 -66.96 46.80 -5.41
N LYS A 4 -65.64 46.92 -5.55
CA LYS A 4 -64.83 46.11 -6.48
C LYS A 4 -63.54 45.67 -5.79
N ARG A 5 -63.38 44.35 -5.64
CA ARG A 5 -62.10 43.69 -5.32
C ARG A 5 -61.23 43.68 -6.59
N PHE A 6 -59.95 44.01 -6.45
CA PHE A 6 -58.92 43.55 -7.38
C PHE A 6 -57.68 43.08 -6.61
N THR A 7 -57.24 41.89 -7.00
CA THR A 7 -56.15 41.07 -6.51
C THR A 7 -54.79 41.66 -6.89
N VAL A 8 -53.84 41.78 -5.96
CA VAL A 8 -52.43 42.06 -6.28
C VAL A 8 -51.65 40.74 -6.25
N ARG A 9 -51.20 40.31 -7.43
CA ARG A 9 -50.21 39.23 -7.62
C ARG A 9 -48.83 39.76 -7.22
N THR A 10 -48.19 39.20 -6.20
CA THR A 10 -46.75 39.37 -5.95
C THR A 10 -45.98 38.45 -6.89
N LYS A 11 -45.33 39.02 -7.92
CA LYS A 11 -44.36 38.32 -8.75
C LYS A 11 -43.02 38.23 -8.01
N SER A 12 -42.49 37.00 -7.94
CA SER A 12 -41.13 36.66 -7.54
C SER A 12 -40.09 37.41 -8.39
N VAL A 13 -39.11 38.03 -7.73
CA VAL A 13 -37.94 38.66 -8.38
C VAL A 13 -36.72 37.77 -8.17
N SER A 14 -36.06 37.44 -9.27
CA SER A 14 -34.91 36.53 -9.39
C SER A 14 -33.65 37.04 -8.64
N PRO A 15 -32.81 36.11 -8.09
CA PRO A 15 -31.64 36.42 -7.25
C PRO A 15 -30.49 37.18 -7.94
N ILE A 16 -30.61 37.48 -9.24
CA ILE A 16 -29.53 38.09 -10.04
C ILE A 16 -29.39 39.61 -9.80
N ARG A 17 -30.41 40.30 -9.26
CA ARG A 17 -30.34 41.76 -9.00
C ARG A 17 -29.68 42.18 -7.68
N ILE A 18 -29.39 41.24 -6.77
CA ILE A 18 -28.75 41.55 -5.47
C ILE A 18 -27.22 41.73 -5.62
N VAL A 19 -26.60 41.11 -6.63
CA VAL A 19 -25.14 41.15 -6.83
C VAL A 19 -24.65 42.51 -7.35
N LEU A 20 -25.48 43.24 -8.12
CA LEU A 20 -25.10 44.55 -8.67
C LEU A 20 -25.16 45.71 -7.66
N LEU A 21 -25.90 45.56 -6.55
CA LEU A 21 -25.94 46.58 -5.49
C LEU A 21 -24.71 46.52 -4.56
N VAL A 22 -24.03 45.37 -4.48
CA VAL A 22 -22.85 45.17 -3.63
C VAL A 22 -21.57 45.69 -4.30
N VAL A 23 -21.49 45.63 -5.64
CA VAL A 23 -20.34 46.17 -6.38
C VAL A 23 -20.38 47.71 -6.45
N GLY A 24 -21.56 48.32 -6.41
CA GLY A 24 -21.74 49.78 -6.45
C GLY A 24 -21.38 50.53 -5.16
N ILE A 25 -21.29 49.85 -4.01
CA ILE A 25 -20.90 50.48 -2.72
C ILE A 25 -19.37 50.42 -2.51
N LEU A 26 -18.66 49.56 -3.25
CA LEU A 26 -17.20 49.40 -3.15
C LEU A 26 -16.39 50.51 -3.86
N ILE A 27 -17.02 51.36 -4.67
CA ILE A 27 -16.31 52.46 -5.38
C ILE A 27 -16.52 53.82 -4.69
N SER A 28 -17.39 53.94 -3.68
CA SER A 28 -17.70 55.22 -3.03
C SER A 28 -17.22 55.35 -1.57
N LEU A 29 -16.37 54.44 -1.07
CA LEU A 29 -15.77 54.53 0.27
C LEU A 29 -14.23 54.50 0.28
N ASN A 30 -13.60 54.88 -0.85
CA ASN A 30 -12.14 54.97 -0.94
C ASN A 30 -11.56 56.33 -0.47
N LEU A 31 -12.38 57.17 0.15
CA LEU A 31 -11.93 58.36 0.85
C LEU A 31 -12.62 58.43 2.21
N ILE A 32 -11.80 58.64 3.25
CA ILE A 32 -12.18 58.93 4.65
C ILE A 32 -12.50 57.68 5.49
N THR A 33 -11.47 57.03 6.07
CA THR A 33 -11.48 56.56 7.47
C THR A 33 -10.06 56.26 7.96
N LYS A 34 -9.80 56.59 9.24
CA LYS A 34 -8.48 56.58 9.91
C LYS A 34 -7.93 55.15 10.16
N PRO A 35 -6.61 54.97 10.38
CA PRO A 35 -5.93 53.66 10.38
C PRO A 35 -6.43 52.66 11.44
N VAL A 36 -7.07 53.15 12.51
CA VAL A 36 -7.47 52.37 13.69
C VAL A 36 -8.76 51.54 13.45
N PHE A 37 -9.53 51.82 12.40
CA PHE A 37 -10.77 51.05 12.11
C PHE A 37 -10.54 49.81 11.22
N LYS A 38 -9.37 49.72 10.56
CA LYS A 38 -8.99 48.56 9.73
C LYS A 38 -8.73 47.29 10.54
N GLU A 39 -8.23 47.41 11.78
CA GLU A 39 -7.97 46.25 12.64
C GLU A 39 -9.24 45.64 13.25
N LYS A 40 -10.26 46.45 13.54
CA LYS A 40 -11.54 45.96 14.11
C LYS A 40 -12.46 45.31 13.07
N LEU A 41 -12.32 45.64 11.79
CA LEU A 41 -13.01 44.92 10.70
C LEU A 41 -12.37 43.55 10.40
N ASN A 42 -11.05 43.40 10.58
CA ASN A 42 -10.36 42.11 10.42
C ASN A 42 -10.60 41.12 11.57
N THR A 43 -10.97 41.61 12.75
CA THR A 43 -11.40 40.76 13.88
C THR A 43 -12.91 40.49 13.90
N GLY A 44 -13.74 41.37 13.31
CA GLY A 44 -15.19 41.20 13.20
C GLY A 44 -15.68 40.32 12.04
N ILE A 45 -14.87 40.10 11.01
CA ILE A 45 -15.20 39.24 9.84
C ILE A 45 -14.81 37.76 10.08
N ARG A 46 -14.22 37.41 11.23
CA ARG A 46 -13.98 36.01 11.66
C ARG A 46 -15.09 35.41 12.53
N VAL A 47 -16.25 36.08 12.61
CA VAL A 47 -17.48 35.50 13.17
C VAL A 47 -18.59 35.51 12.11
N LEU A 48 -18.25 35.10 10.89
CA LEU A 48 -19.22 34.47 10.00
C LEU A 48 -19.34 33.03 10.47
N ALA A 49 -20.46 32.74 11.14
CA ALA A 49 -20.99 31.42 11.48
C ALA A 49 -20.02 30.25 11.27
N ALA A 50 -19.36 29.79 12.34
CA ALA A 50 -19.02 28.38 12.42
C ALA A 50 -20.37 27.64 12.39
N ALA A 51 -20.83 27.28 11.18
CA ALA A 51 -21.92 26.34 11.04
C ALA A 51 -21.51 25.12 11.87
N ALA A 52 -22.31 24.76 12.87
CA ALA A 52 -22.13 23.48 13.55
C ALA A 52 -22.13 22.43 12.44
N SER A 53 -20.97 21.79 12.23
CA SER A 53 -20.87 20.75 11.22
C SER A 53 -21.91 19.68 11.58
N ASN A 54 -22.65 19.21 10.59
CA ASN A 54 -23.68 18.18 10.74
C ASN A 54 -23.21 16.83 10.18
N SER A 55 -21.93 16.73 9.82
CA SER A 55 -21.32 15.56 9.19
C SER A 55 -19.97 15.26 9.82
N CYS A 56 -19.57 14.00 9.84
CA CYS A 56 -18.20 13.65 10.22
C CYS A 56 -17.15 14.15 9.21
N ASP A 57 -17.61 14.49 8.00
CA ASP A 57 -16.78 15.00 6.91
C ASP A 57 -16.03 16.29 7.32
N ASP A 58 -16.65 17.16 8.14
CA ASP A 58 -16.05 18.44 8.54
C ASP A 58 -15.52 18.47 9.98
N LEU A 59 -15.51 17.33 10.67
CA LEU A 59 -14.95 17.21 12.02
C LEU A 59 -13.59 16.55 11.99
N SER A 60 -12.65 17.02 12.81
CA SER A 60 -11.33 16.38 12.96
C SER A 60 -11.31 15.24 13.99
N THR A 61 -12.32 15.17 14.87
CA THR A 61 -12.41 14.15 15.90
C THR A 61 -12.77 12.79 15.31
N ARG A 62 -12.05 11.74 15.71
CA ARG A 62 -12.26 10.35 15.31
C ARG A 62 -12.21 9.42 16.54
N PRO A 63 -12.94 8.29 16.57
CA PRO A 63 -13.93 7.89 15.58
C PRO A 63 -15.15 8.82 15.60
N CYS A 64 -15.72 9.08 14.43
CA CYS A 64 -16.93 9.88 14.27
C CYS A 64 -18.01 9.06 13.57
N TYR A 65 -19.26 9.30 13.94
CA TYR A 65 -20.40 8.60 13.38
C TYR A 65 -21.47 9.59 12.94
N ASP A 66 -22.05 9.35 11.77
CA ASP A 66 -23.19 10.09 11.29
C ASP A 66 -24.21 9.19 10.56
N LYS A 67 -25.38 9.74 10.33
CA LYS A 67 -26.46 9.12 9.55
C LYS A 67 -26.73 9.95 8.32
N LYS A 68 -26.69 9.31 7.15
CA LYS A 68 -27.04 9.90 5.86
C LYS A 68 -28.37 9.33 5.38
N SER A 69 -29.35 10.20 5.12
CA SER A 69 -30.67 9.87 4.58
C SER A 69 -30.92 10.68 3.31
N GLY A 70 -30.60 10.10 2.15
CA GLY A 70 -30.57 10.82 0.89
C GLY A 70 -29.55 11.98 0.93
N ASN A 71 -30.03 13.23 0.78
CA ASN A 71 -29.19 14.43 0.81
C ASN A 71 -29.00 15.03 2.21
N ARG A 72 -29.58 14.44 3.26
CA ARG A 72 -29.46 14.92 4.64
C ARG A 72 -28.42 14.11 5.39
N VAL A 73 -27.55 14.78 6.15
CA VAL A 73 -26.58 14.16 7.07
C VAL A 73 -26.83 14.68 8.48
N GLN A 74 -26.74 13.78 9.46
CA GLN A 74 -26.90 14.08 10.88
C GLN A 74 -25.80 13.39 11.68
N LEU A 75 -24.99 14.15 12.42
CA LEU A 75 -24.05 13.62 13.40
C LEU A 75 -24.77 12.83 14.50
N LEU A 76 -24.15 11.72 14.90
CA LEU A 76 -24.64 10.87 15.97
C LEU A 76 -23.86 11.15 17.26
N GLY A 77 -24.57 11.17 18.38
CA GLY A 77 -24.01 11.51 19.70
C GLY A 77 -23.37 10.32 20.43
N LYS A 78 -23.34 10.39 21.77
CA LYS A 78 -22.60 9.46 22.65
C LYS A 78 -22.88 7.96 22.47
N ASN A 79 -24.02 7.57 21.87
CA ASN A 79 -24.40 6.17 21.67
C ASN A 79 -24.16 5.65 20.23
N ALA A 80 -23.52 6.47 19.39
CA ALA A 80 -23.43 6.18 17.96
C ALA A 80 -22.70 4.87 17.64
N GLU A 81 -21.66 4.54 18.40
CA GLU A 81 -20.91 3.29 18.22
C GLU A 81 -21.80 2.06 18.43
N ASN A 82 -22.59 2.04 19.50
CA ASN A 82 -23.52 0.94 19.76
C ASN A 82 -24.60 0.83 18.66
N THR A 83 -25.09 1.96 18.17
CA THR A 83 -26.05 2.00 17.05
C THR A 83 -25.44 1.46 15.75
N PHE A 84 -24.19 1.85 15.44
CA PHE A 84 -23.48 1.39 14.26
C PHE A 84 -23.14 -0.11 14.33
N ASN A 85 -22.63 -0.58 15.47
CA ASN A 85 -22.33 -2.00 15.68
C ASN A 85 -23.61 -2.85 15.61
N GLY A 86 -24.73 -2.34 16.16
CA GLY A 86 -26.03 -2.97 16.01
C GLY A 86 -26.50 -3.06 14.55
N CYS A 87 -26.17 -2.08 13.71
CA CYS A 87 -26.47 -2.13 12.28
C CYS A 87 -25.68 -3.23 11.58
N ILE A 88 -24.35 -3.28 11.76
CA ILE A 88 -23.49 -4.26 11.10
C ILE A 88 -23.88 -5.69 11.50
N ASN A 89 -24.12 -5.93 12.80
CA ASN A 89 -24.42 -7.27 13.30
C ASN A 89 -25.79 -7.80 12.85
N ASN A 90 -26.72 -6.91 12.49
CA ASN A 90 -28.06 -7.29 12.02
C ASN A 90 -28.21 -7.20 10.49
N SER A 91 -27.15 -6.81 9.78
CA SER A 91 -27.16 -6.63 8.32
C SER A 91 -26.53 -7.81 7.61
N ALA A 92 -27.14 -8.25 6.51
CA ALA A 92 -26.49 -9.21 5.61
C ALA A 92 -25.16 -8.62 5.07
N PRO A 93 -24.15 -9.44 4.73
CA PRO A 93 -22.83 -8.98 4.30
C PRO A 93 -22.83 -8.01 3.10
N ASN A 94 -23.85 -8.07 2.25
CA ASN A 94 -24.04 -7.17 1.10
C ASN A 94 -24.66 -5.81 1.48
N ASN A 95 -25.02 -5.59 2.74
CA ASN A 95 -25.70 -4.38 3.21
C ASN A 95 -24.80 -3.43 4.04
N TYR A 96 -23.51 -3.73 4.12
CA TYR A 96 -22.49 -2.86 4.72
C TYR A 96 -21.18 -3.02 3.96
N GLY A 97 -20.28 -2.06 4.09
CA GLY A 97 -19.01 -2.08 3.36
C GLY A 97 -18.18 -0.84 3.60
N ASP A 98 -17.15 -0.67 2.79
CA ASP A 98 -16.20 0.44 2.88
C ASP A 98 -16.18 1.25 1.58
N PHE A 99 -15.94 2.56 1.70
CA PHE A 99 -15.59 3.43 0.59
C PHE A 99 -14.62 4.51 1.05
N TYR A 100 -14.06 5.26 0.11
CA TYR A 100 -13.17 6.39 0.40
C TYR A 100 -13.83 7.70 0.03
N GLN A 101 -13.71 8.70 0.89
CA GLN A 101 -14.20 10.06 0.62
C GLN A 101 -13.32 11.12 1.27
N LYS A 102 -13.35 12.33 0.71
CA LYS A 102 -12.65 13.49 1.26
C LYS A 102 -13.30 13.95 2.56
N THR A 103 -12.48 14.24 3.56
CA THR A 103 -12.87 14.82 4.85
C THR A 103 -11.88 15.91 5.25
N VAL A 104 -12.14 16.60 6.37
CA VAL A 104 -11.18 17.55 6.97
C VAL A 104 -9.95 16.85 7.55
N VAL A 105 -10.02 15.53 7.80
CA VAL A 105 -8.90 14.72 8.32
C VAL A 105 -7.97 14.29 7.18
N CYS A 106 -8.53 13.90 6.02
CA CYS A 106 -7.71 13.59 4.83
C CYS A 106 -8.47 13.61 3.51
N ASP A 107 -7.71 13.69 2.40
CA ASP A 107 -8.23 13.73 1.04
C ASP A 107 -8.99 12.46 0.63
N GLN A 108 -8.65 11.31 1.22
CA GLN A 108 -9.33 10.03 1.03
C GLN A 108 -9.39 9.25 2.35
N GLU A 109 -10.33 9.58 3.22
CA GLU A 109 -10.58 8.82 4.45
C GLU A 109 -11.41 7.57 4.15
N LYS A 110 -11.02 6.43 4.73
CA LYS A 110 -11.83 5.20 4.71
C LYS A 110 -13.07 5.39 5.59
N VAL A 111 -14.23 5.15 5.01
CA VAL A 111 -15.53 5.23 5.69
C VAL A 111 -16.22 3.89 5.58
N THR A 112 -16.53 3.30 6.73
CA THR A 112 -17.36 2.09 6.80
C THR A 112 -18.82 2.51 6.91
N TYR A 113 -19.70 1.90 6.13
CA TYR A 113 -21.14 2.16 6.17
C TYR A 113 -21.94 0.89 6.40
N CYS A 114 -23.15 1.06 6.92
CA CYS A 114 -24.17 0.04 7.03
C CYS A 114 -25.54 0.62 6.67
N HIS A 115 -26.37 -0.14 5.95
CA HIS A 115 -27.72 0.31 5.58
C HIS A 115 -28.68 0.29 6.77
N ASP A 116 -29.27 1.44 7.08
CA ASP A 116 -30.32 1.57 8.10
C ASP A 116 -31.71 1.43 7.46
N GLY A 117 -32.06 0.18 7.18
CA GLY A 117 -33.33 -0.21 6.55
C GLY A 117 -33.34 -0.01 5.02
N LYS A 118 -33.75 1.17 4.54
CA LYS A 118 -33.81 1.46 3.08
C LYS A 118 -32.40 1.67 2.52
N SER A 119 -32.16 1.26 1.26
CA SER A 119 -30.84 1.36 0.60
C SER A 119 -30.26 2.78 0.53
N ALA A 120 -31.08 3.83 0.59
CA ALA A 120 -30.60 5.22 0.57
C ALA A 120 -30.23 5.79 1.96
N ASN A 121 -30.39 5.00 3.03
CA ASN A 121 -30.06 5.38 4.40
C ASN A 121 -28.81 4.64 4.87
N PHE A 122 -27.82 5.39 5.32
CA PHE A 122 -26.53 4.87 5.76
C PHE A 122 -26.23 5.36 7.16
N LEU A 123 -25.83 4.44 8.04
CA LEU A 123 -25.01 4.78 9.20
C LEU A 123 -23.55 4.68 8.77
N ARG A 124 -22.75 5.72 9.03
CA ARG A 124 -21.36 5.80 8.60
C ARG A 124 -20.44 5.95 9.81
N LYS A 125 -19.29 5.29 9.76
CA LYS A 125 -18.19 5.37 10.74
C LYS A 125 -16.93 5.87 10.03
N PHE A 126 -16.35 6.91 10.62
CA PHE A 126 -15.13 7.56 10.18
C PHE A 126 -14.07 7.30 11.25
N THR A 127 -12.97 6.64 10.89
CA THR A 127 -11.92 6.22 11.83
C THR A 127 -10.67 7.10 11.80
N GLY A 128 -10.54 7.97 10.81
CA GLY A 128 -9.29 8.67 10.52
C GLY A 128 -8.29 7.84 9.73
N ASP A 129 -8.70 6.67 9.23
CA ASP A 129 -7.85 5.82 8.39
C ASP A 129 -7.72 6.44 7.01
N CYS A 130 -6.72 7.28 6.86
CA CYS A 130 -6.42 7.94 5.60
C CYS A 130 -5.81 6.95 4.63
N LYS A 131 -6.42 6.83 3.45
CA LYS A 131 -5.73 6.28 2.31
C LYS A 131 -4.56 7.20 2.03
N THR A 132 -3.36 6.68 2.25
CA THR A 132 -2.17 7.30 1.69
C THR A 132 -2.33 7.22 0.19
N THR A 133 -2.82 8.29 -0.43
CA THR A 133 -2.53 8.50 -1.84
C THR A 133 -1.00 8.48 -1.93
N PRO A 134 -0.41 7.63 -2.77
CA PRO A 134 1.00 7.76 -3.10
C PRO A 134 1.26 9.24 -3.44
N PRO A 135 2.41 9.81 -3.05
CA PRO A 135 2.74 11.16 -3.46
C PRO A 135 2.49 11.25 -4.97
N PRO A 136 1.86 12.34 -5.47
CA PRO A 136 1.71 12.49 -6.92
C PRO A 136 3.08 12.28 -7.55
N PRO A 137 3.17 11.56 -8.68
CA PRO A 137 4.45 11.45 -9.38
C PRO A 137 5.02 12.86 -9.50
N PRO A 138 6.33 13.05 -9.24
CA PRO A 138 6.93 14.38 -9.34
C PRO A 138 6.50 15.01 -10.67
N PRO A 139 6.19 16.32 -10.70
CA PRO A 139 5.80 16.99 -11.94
C PRO A 139 6.78 16.57 -13.05
N PRO A 140 6.31 16.30 -14.30
CA PRO A 140 7.22 15.91 -15.37
C PRO A 140 8.36 16.93 -15.37
N THR A 141 9.56 16.44 -15.09
CA THR A 141 10.76 17.25 -15.03
C THR A 141 10.79 18.10 -16.29
N PRO A 142 10.96 19.44 -16.21
CA PRO A 142 11.15 20.23 -17.42
C PRO A 142 12.25 19.55 -18.23
N GLU A 143 11.97 19.30 -19.51
CA GLU A 143 12.92 18.71 -20.44
C GLU A 143 14.30 19.32 -20.19
N PRO A 144 15.33 18.51 -19.88
CA PRO A 144 16.60 19.05 -19.42
C PRO A 144 17.11 20.01 -20.48
N THR A 145 17.17 21.29 -20.14
CA THR A 145 17.93 22.25 -20.92
C THR A 145 19.35 21.69 -20.99
N PRO A 146 19.97 21.55 -22.18
CA PRO A 146 21.29 20.96 -22.32
C PRO A 146 22.30 21.84 -21.57
N SER A 147 22.56 21.46 -20.32
CA SER A 147 23.58 22.06 -19.48
C SER A 147 24.88 21.33 -19.78
N ALA A 148 25.94 22.11 -19.99
CA ALA A 148 27.25 21.65 -20.43
C ALA A 148 27.71 20.45 -19.59
N THR A 149 28.06 19.37 -20.31
CA THR A 149 28.49 18.07 -19.81
C THR A 149 29.66 18.20 -18.83
N PRO A 150 29.48 17.88 -17.52
CA PRO A 150 30.58 17.36 -16.74
C PRO A 150 30.81 15.90 -17.15
N ASN A 151 32.08 15.56 -17.32
CA ASN A 151 32.63 14.24 -17.62
C ASN A 151 31.90 13.10 -16.87
N PRO A 152 31.61 11.93 -17.49
CA PRO A 152 31.03 10.79 -16.78
C PRO A 152 32.02 10.30 -15.74
N THR A 153 31.75 10.59 -14.48
CA THR A 153 32.51 10.05 -13.36
C THR A 153 31.65 8.94 -12.79
N ASP A 154 32.08 7.69 -12.96
CA ASP A 154 31.50 6.50 -12.32
C ASP A 154 31.35 6.77 -10.82
N SER A 155 30.14 7.11 -10.37
CA SER A 155 29.86 7.34 -8.95
C SER A 155 29.64 5.97 -8.30
N PRO A 156 30.26 5.69 -7.15
CA PRO A 156 30.07 4.43 -6.46
C PRO A 156 28.58 4.11 -6.31
N PHE A 157 28.18 2.91 -6.72
CA PHE A 157 26.84 2.39 -6.51
C PHE A 157 26.62 2.25 -5.00
N LYS A 158 25.48 2.72 -4.51
CA LYS A 158 25.12 2.68 -3.10
C LYS A 158 23.64 2.40 -2.91
N ILE A 159 23.30 1.42 -2.08
CA ILE A 159 21.94 1.23 -1.58
C ILE A 159 21.65 2.34 -0.57
N THR A 160 20.50 2.98 -0.69
CA THR A 160 20.05 4.03 0.21
C THR A 160 18.81 3.65 1.00
N PHE A 161 18.02 2.67 0.51
CA PHE A 161 16.91 2.09 1.26
C PHE A 161 16.47 0.72 0.70
N PRO A 162 16.06 -0.23 1.56
CA PRO A 162 16.40 -0.33 2.97
C PRO A 162 17.92 -0.45 3.15
N ASN A 163 18.47 0.31 4.10
CA ASN A 163 19.91 0.42 4.30
C ASN A 163 20.37 0.09 5.73
N GLY A 164 19.45 -0.18 6.65
CA GLY A 164 19.77 -0.74 7.97
C GLY A 164 18.94 -0.16 9.11
N GLY A 165 18.43 -1.05 9.96
CA GLY A 165 17.66 -0.72 11.16
C GLY A 165 16.16 -0.47 10.92
N GLU A 166 15.69 -0.50 9.67
CA GLU A 166 14.29 -0.31 9.36
C GLU A 166 13.45 -1.51 9.83
N SER A 167 12.21 -1.22 10.21
CA SER A 167 11.19 -2.24 10.48
C SER A 167 10.06 -2.04 9.50
N LEU A 168 10.03 -2.87 8.47
CA LEU A 168 9.13 -2.76 7.34
C LEU A 168 7.90 -3.66 7.55
N PRO A 169 6.69 -3.09 7.63
CA PRO A 169 5.49 -3.90 7.78
C PRO A 169 5.22 -4.74 6.52
N PHE A 170 4.93 -6.04 6.69
CA PHE A 170 4.48 -6.90 5.60
C PHE A 170 3.27 -6.28 4.87
N GLY A 171 3.28 -6.33 3.54
CA GLY A 171 2.25 -5.76 2.68
C GLY A 171 2.30 -4.24 2.54
N SER A 172 3.26 -3.55 3.18
CA SER A 172 3.46 -2.11 2.94
C SER A 172 4.12 -1.84 1.60
N GLU A 173 3.68 -0.79 0.91
CA GLU A 173 4.37 -0.25 -0.26
C GLU A 173 5.62 0.52 0.20
N GLN A 174 6.75 0.21 -0.43
CA GLN A 174 8.07 0.81 -0.22
C GLN A 174 8.75 1.02 -1.57
N SER A 175 9.86 1.74 -1.58
CA SER A 175 10.76 1.78 -2.74
C SER A 175 12.14 1.35 -2.32
N ILE A 176 12.71 0.36 -2.99
CA ILE A 176 14.15 0.08 -2.89
C ILE A 176 14.85 1.23 -3.61
N THR A 177 15.78 1.93 -2.95
CA THR A 177 16.45 3.09 -3.56
C THR A 177 17.96 2.96 -3.55
N TRP A 178 18.59 3.59 -4.53
CA TRP A 178 20.04 3.59 -4.70
C TRP A 178 20.53 4.88 -5.34
N THR A 179 21.85 5.06 -5.35
CA THR A 179 22.55 6.13 -6.07
C THR A 179 23.78 5.55 -6.77
N GLY A 180 24.27 6.24 -7.80
CA GLY A 180 25.49 5.85 -8.51
C GLY A 180 25.30 4.70 -9.52
N GLY A 181 26.38 3.98 -9.80
CA GLY A 181 26.45 3.02 -10.90
C GLY A 181 26.83 3.66 -12.24
N ASP A 182 26.86 2.83 -13.29
CA ASP A 182 27.23 3.27 -14.64
C ASP A 182 26.07 4.01 -15.33
N THR A 183 25.85 5.25 -14.90
CA THR A 183 24.85 6.15 -15.52
C THR A 183 25.28 6.65 -16.89
N ALA A 184 26.57 6.51 -17.25
CA ALA A 184 27.11 6.97 -18.52
C ALA A 184 26.63 6.09 -19.69
N ASN A 185 26.41 4.79 -19.42
CA ASN A 185 25.96 3.82 -20.41
C ASN A 185 24.52 3.35 -20.21
N ASP A 186 23.73 4.04 -19.37
CA ASP A 186 22.34 3.72 -19.01
C ASP A 186 22.13 2.25 -18.67
N TRP A 187 22.98 1.77 -17.78
CA TRP A 187 23.11 0.34 -17.55
C TRP A 187 22.22 -0.10 -16.38
N PRO A 188 21.46 -1.22 -16.49
CA PRO A 188 20.42 -1.57 -15.57
C PRO A 188 21.01 -2.05 -14.26
N VAL A 189 20.18 -1.94 -13.23
CA VAL A 189 20.48 -2.35 -11.88
C VAL A 189 19.96 -3.76 -11.66
N TYR A 190 20.80 -4.56 -11.01
CA TYR A 190 20.42 -5.84 -10.41
C TYR A 190 20.19 -5.62 -8.93
N VAL A 191 19.08 -6.16 -8.41
CA VAL A 191 18.69 -6.06 -7.00
C VAL A 191 18.34 -7.44 -6.47
N SER A 192 18.95 -7.82 -5.36
CA SER A 192 18.67 -9.07 -4.66
C SER A 192 18.53 -8.87 -3.16
N LEU A 193 17.85 -9.83 -2.52
CA LEU A 193 17.77 -9.97 -1.08
C LEU A 193 18.87 -10.92 -0.63
N ILE A 194 19.60 -10.51 0.40
CA ILE A 194 20.63 -11.30 1.04
C ILE A 194 20.18 -11.71 2.44
N ASP A 195 20.43 -12.97 2.79
CA ASP A 195 20.49 -13.41 4.18
C ASP A 195 21.81 -12.92 4.78
N ALA A 196 21.75 -11.88 5.61
CA ALA A 196 22.92 -11.25 6.19
C ALA A 196 23.72 -12.16 7.13
N THR A 197 23.11 -13.20 7.67
CA THR A 197 23.80 -14.17 8.54
C THR A 197 24.70 -15.09 7.71
N ARG A 198 24.25 -15.48 6.51
CA ARG A 198 24.98 -16.37 5.61
C ARG A 198 25.76 -15.64 4.53
N ASN A 199 25.48 -14.35 4.32
CA ASN A 199 25.95 -13.53 3.20
C ASN A 199 25.70 -14.21 1.83
N VAL A 200 24.48 -14.73 1.65
CA VAL A 200 24.05 -15.36 0.39
C VAL A 200 22.77 -14.71 -0.13
N ALA A 201 22.67 -14.56 -1.45
CA ALA A 201 21.44 -14.17 -2.10
C ALA A 201 20.38 -15.26 -1.88
N ILE A 202 19.21 -14.86 -1.36
CA ILE A 202 18.09 -15.76 -1.06
C ILE A 202 16.86 -15.45 -1.92
N ARG A 203 16.85 -14.29 -2.58
CA ARG A 203 15.85 -13.91 -3.58
C ARG A 203 16.46 -12.92 -4.54
N GLU A 204 16.20 -13.10 -5.83
CA GLU A 204 16.44 -12.05 -6.82
C GLU A 204 15.15 -11.23 -6.94
N PHE A 205 15.23 -9.92 -6.68
CA PHE A 205 14.09 -9.05 -6.95
C PHE A 205 14.02 -8.80 -8.45
N LEU A 206 15.12 -8.30 -9.02
CA LEU A 206 15.22 -7.81 -10.38
C LEU A 206 16.63 -7.97 -10.91
N ILE A 207 16.75 -8.21 -12.21
CA ILE A 207 18.05 -8.38 -12.85
C ILE A 207 18.30 -7.42 -14.02
N ASN A 208 17.33 -6.55 -14.31
CA ASN A 208 17.36 -5.64 -15.43
C ASN A 208 16.38 -4.45 -15.20
N THR A 209 16.47 -3.77 -14.04
CA THR A 209 15.67 -2.54 -13.81
C THR A 209 16.46 -1.32 -14.25
N SER A 210 15.78 -0.27 -14.71
CA SER A 210 16.43 0.97 -15.13
C SER A 210 17.26 1.57 -13.99
N ASN A 211 18.39 2.20 -14.29
CA ASN A 211 19.16 2.91 -13.27
C ASN A 211 18.62 4.32 -13.02
N ASP A 212 17.38 4.39 -12.53
CA ASP A 212 16.66 5.63 -12.22
C ASP A 212 16.67 5.99 -10.72
N GLY A 213 17.34 5.17 -9.91
CA GLY A 213 17.55 5.37 -8.48
C GLY A 213 16.49 4.72 -7.58
N GLN A 214 15.47 4.07 -8.14
CA GLN A 214 14.42 3.48 -7.33
C GLN A 214 13.67 2.32 -8.00
N GLU A 215 13.19 1.39 -7.20
CA GLU A 215 12.26 0.36 -7.62
C GLU A 215 11.10 0.27 -6.62
N PRO A 216 9.83 0.42 -7.06
CA PRO A 216 8.69 0.20 -6.19
C PRO A 216 8.55 -1.28 -5.81
N TRP A 217 8.22 -1.53 -4.55
CA TRP A 217 8.14 -2.87 -3.98
C TRP A 217 7.09 -2.93 -2.87
N ILE A 218 6.27 -3.97 -2.85
CA ILE A 218 5.43 -4.30 -1.70
C ILE A 218 6.16 -5.31 -0.83
N VAL A 219 6.33 -5.02 0.46
CA VAL A 219 7.07 -5.89 1.40
C VAL A 219 6.41 -7.26 1.52
N ASP A 220 6.91 -8.24 0.77
CA ASP A 220 6.35 -9.58 0.58
C ASP A 220 7.33 -10.67 1.03
N LEU A 221 8.03 -10.41 2.13
CA LEU A 221 9.01 -11.30 2.73
C LEU A 221 8.47 -11.92 4.03
N PRO A 222 8.98 -13.10 4.45
CA PRO A 222 8.67 -13.62 5.77
C PRO A 222 9.04 -12.65 6.88
N LEU A 223 8.38 -12.79 8.03
CA LEU A 223 8.76 -12.03 9.22
C LEU A 223 10.16 -12.47 9.67
N GLY A 224 11.01 -11.51 10.04
CA GLY A 224 12.39 -11.81 10.39
C GLY A 224 13.29 -10.58 10.43
N THR A 225 14.53 -10.78 10.89
CA THR A 225 15.46 -9.68 11.23
C THR A 225 16.84 -9.77 10.56
N TYR A 226 16.95 -10.48 9.45
CA TYR A 226 18.24 -10.87 8.86
C TYR A 226 18.41 -10.46 7.39
N TYR A 227 17.61 -9.51 6.91
CA TYR A 227 17.58 -9.14 5.50
C TYR A 227 18.51 -7.97 5.19
N LYS A 228 19.23 -8.06 4.08
CA LYS A 228 19.92 -6.93 3.44
C LYS A 228 19.52 -6.86 1.97
N ILE A 229 19.45 -5.65 1.42
CA ILE A 229 19.43 -5.48 -0.03
C ILE A 229 20.86 -5.51 -0.54
N TYR A 230 21.06 -6.19 -1.66
CA TYR A 230 22.25 -6.06 -2.49
C TYR A 230 21.84 -5.46 -3.81
N GLY A 231 22.63 -4.50 -4.28
CA GLY A 231 22.45 -3.90 -5.59
C GLY A 231 23.75 -3.83 -6.37
N GLN A 232 23.62 -3.86 -7.68
CA GLN A 232 24.74 -3.82 -8.61
C GLN A 232 24.34 -2.95 -9.80
N GLY A 233 25.12 -1.91 -10.08
CA GLY A 233 24.90 -0.95 -11.18
C GLY A 233 25.92 -1.10 -12.32
N CYS A 234 26.35 -2.32 -12.62
CA CYS A 234 27.38 -2.66 -13.61
C CYS A 234 27.06 -3.95 -14.36
N ARG A 235 27.79 -4.19 -15.46
CA ARG A 235 27.53 -5.30 -16.39
C ARG A 235 27.65 -6.64 -15.75
N SER A 236 26.71 -7.53 -16.08
CA SER A 236 26.85 -8.95 -15.77
C SER A 236 28.19 -9.46 -16.32
N GLY A 237 29.04 -9.97 -15.44
CA GLY A 237 30.42 -10.38 -15.73
C GLY A 237 31.44 -9.25 -15.93
N GLY A 238 31.05 -7.99 -15.71
CA GLY A 238 31.86 -6.79 -15.98
C GLY A 238 31.93 -5.78 -14.84
N CYS A 239 31.51 -6.15 -13.62
CA CYS A 239 31.83 -5.35 -12.44
C CYS A 239 33.32 -5.52 -12.13
N THR A 240 34.12 -4.56 -12.58
CA THR A 240 35.58 -4.60 -12.46
C THR A 240 36.06 -3.97 -11.16
N SER A 241 35.17 -3.30 -10.42
CA SER A 241 35.46 -2.61 -9.16
C SER A 241 34.41 -2.90 -8.09
N THR A 242 34.85 -2.91 -6.83
CA THR A 242 33.99 -3.00 -5.65
C THR A 242 33.14 -1.76 -5.43
N THR A 243 33.37 -0.69 -6.19
CA THR A 243 32.55 0.52 -6.15
C THR A 243 31.25 0.39 -6.93
N GLN A 244 31.06 -0.67 -7.71
CA GLN A 244 29.93 -0.80 -8.64
C GLN A 244 28.80 -1.71 -8.12
N TRP A 245 28.96 -2.22 -6.90
CA TRP A 245 27.94 -2.95 -6.17
C TRP A 245 27.97 -2.51 -4.71
N ASP A 246 26.86 -2.71 -4.04
CA ASP A 246 26.72 -2.37 -2.63
C ASP A 246 25.75 -3.32 -1.93
N GLN A 247 25.88 -3.39 -0.61
CA GLN A 247 24.90 -4.01 0.26
C GLN A 247 24.41 -2.95 1.24
N GLY A 248 23.16 -3.06 1.68
CA GLY A 248 22.68 -2.25 2.78
C GLY A 248 23.64 -2.31 3.98
N ASP A 249 23.91 -1.15 4.59
CA ASP A 249 24.90 -0.99 5.66
C ASP A 249 24.61 -1.96 6.82
N ASN A 250 23.34 -2.12 7.20
CA ASN A 250 22.91 -3.07 8.22
C ASN A 250 21.65 -3.84 7.81
N THR A 251 21.22 -4.81 8.63
CA THR A 251 19.98 -5.55 8.38
C THR A 251 18.75 -4.67 8.59
N PHE A 252 17.71 -4.94 7.81
CA PHE A 252 16.35 -4.50 8.08
C PHE A 252 15.49 -5.68 8.53
N ASN A 253 14.38 -5.36 9.19
CA ASN A 253 13.44 -6.33 9.73
C ASN A 253 12.11 -6.23 8.99
N VAL A 254 11.45 -7.38 8.81
CA VAL A 254 10.07 -7.44 8.34
C VAL A 254 9.19 -7.76 9.54
N VAL A 255 8.25 -6.87 9.82
CA VAL A 255 7.33 -6.97 10.96
C VAL A 255 5.90 -7.21 10.47
N ALA A 256 5.02 -7.65 11.37
CA ALA A 256 3.60 -7.82 11.05
C ALA A 256 3.02 -6.48 10.55
N GLY A 257 2.37 -6.51 9.38
CA GLY A 257 1.61 -5.38 8.86
C GLY A 257 0.11 -5.53 9.08
N SER A 258 -0.66 -4.59 8.51
CA SER A 258 -2.13 -4.61 8.57
C SER A 258 -2.77 -5.70 7.70
N ILE A 259 -1.99 -6.27 6.78
CA ILE A 259 -2.41 -7.36 5.90
C ILE A 259 -1.81 -8.67 6.46
N PRO A 260 -2.59 -9.75 6.61
CA PRO A 260 -2.06 -11.04 6.99
C PRO A 260 -1.00 -11.54 6.00
N VAL A 261 0.03 -12.22 6.51
CA VAL A 261 1.02 -12.90 5.66
C VAL A 261 0.30 -13.88 4.72
N GLY A 262 0.53 -13.74 3.41
CA GLY A 262 -0.15 -14.46 2.33
C GLY A 262 0.12 -13.82 0.97
N LYS A 263 -0.66 -14.17 -0.06
CA LYS A 263 -0.46 -13.61 -1.41
C LYS A 263 -0.63 -12.10 -1.43
N ILE A 264 0.38 -11.43 -1.95
CA ILE A 264 0.32 -10.03 -2.38
C ILE A 264 0.05 -10.02 -3.88
N SER A 265 -0.99 -9.32 -4.30
CA SER A 265 -1.25 -9.02 -5.71
C SER A 265 -0.65 -7.66 -6.03
N SER A 266 0.39 -7.63 -6.86
CA SER A 266 1.05 -6.40 -7.29
C SER A 266 1.39 -6.47 -8.78
N ALA A 267 1.41 -5.31 -9.42
CA ALA A 267 1.95 -5.16 -10.77
C ALA A 267 3.44 -4.79 -10.75
N TYR A 268 4.02 -4.50 -9.57
CA TYR A 268 5.41 -4.10 -9.46
C TYR A 268 6.34 -5.24 -9.89
N PRO A 269 7.35 -4.95 -10.73
CA PRO A 269 8.34 -5.92 -11.16
C PRO A 269 8.99 -6.68 -9.98
N ALA A 270 9.36 -5.98 -8.91
CA ALA A 270 9.97 -6.56 -7.71
C ALA A 270 9.09 -7.62 -6.99
N ASN A 271 7.77 -7.65 -7.25
CA ASN A 271 6.84 -8.60 -6.64
C ASN A 271 6.43 -9.76 -7.56
N GLN A 272 7.00 -9.89 -8.77
CA GLN A 272 6.55 -10.90 -9.72
C GLN A 272 7.08 -12.31 -9.43
N SER A 273 8.25 -12.43 -8.81
CA SER A 273 8.82 -13.74 -8.42
C SER A 273 8.13 -14.35 -7.21
N LEU A 274 8.04 -15.69 -7.17
CA LEU A 274 7.45 -16.39 -6.04
C LEU A 274 8.29 -16.22 -4.76
N VAL A 275 7.60 -16.15 -3.62
CA VAL A 275 8.23 -16.13 -2.29
C VAL A 275 7.50 -17.11 -1.37
N ALA A 276 8.25 -18.03 -0.73
CA ALA A 276 7.71 -18.89 0.31
C ALA A 276 7.62 -18.12 1.63
N LEU A 277 6.40 -17.98 2.16
CA LEU A 277 6.09 -17.21 3.36
C LEU A 277 5.82 -18.09 4.59
N SER A 278 5.37 -19.33 4.38
CA SER A 278 5.18 -20.33 5.44
C SER A 278 5.23 -21.73 4.84
N PRO A 279 6.08 -22.65 5.34
CA PRO A 279 7.16 -22.35 6.28
C PRO A 279 8.18 -21.44 5.59
N SER A 280 8.78 -20.56 6.38
CA SER A 280 9.79 -19.60 5.95
C SER A 280 11.19 -19.96 6.44
N GLY A 281 11.28 -20.79 7.49
CA GLY A 281 12.52 -21.15 8.15
C GLY A 281 12.39 -21.28 9.65
N ASP A 282 13.15 -22.22 10.22
CA ASP A 282 13.29 -22.45 11.67
C ASP A 282 12.00 -22.92 12.37
N GLU A 283 10.87 -23.04 11.67
CA GLU A 283 9.66 -23.62 12.24
C GLU A 283 9.87 -25.10 12.60
N THR A 284 9.21 -25.55 13.66
CA THR A 284 9.17 -26.97 14.01
C THR A 284 7.72 -27.44 13.99
N TRP A 285 7.41 -28.34 13.07
CA TRP A 285 6.09 -28.92 12.91
C TRP A 285 6.06 -30.38 13.34
N THR A 286 4.91 -30.80 13.84
CA THR A 286 4.70 -32.16 14.33
C THR A 286 3.94 -32.99 13.30
N ASN A 287 4.30 -34.25 13.09
CA ASN A 287 3.50 -35.16 12.27
C ASN A 287 2.03 -35.18 12.74
N GLY A 288 1.10 -35.22 11.78
CA GLY A 288 -0.34 -35.15 12.02
C GLY A 288 -0.88 -33.74 12.29
N SER A 289 -0.02 -32.73 12.49
CA SER A 289 -0.47 -31.34 12.59
C SER A 289 -0.94 -30.79 11.25
N VAL A 290 -1.91 -29.88 11.30
CA VAL A 290 -2.39 -29.12 10.16
C VAL A 290 -1.64 -27.81 10.09
N GLN A 291 -1.03 -27.52 8.94
CA GLN A 291 -0.22 -26.34 8.69
C GLN A 291 -0.74 -25.60 7.46
N ASN A 292 -0.63 -24.28 7.48
CA ASN A 292 -0.92 -23.45 6.32
C ASN A 292 0.39 -23.15 5.60
N LEU A 293 0.52 -23.71 4.41
CA LEU A 293 1.52 -23.31 3.43
C LEU A 293 1.10 -21.95 2.88
N LYS A 294 2.05 -21.02 2.77
CA LYS A 294 1.79 -19.67 2.26
C LYS A 294 2.89 -19.22 1.33
N TRP A 295 2.48 -18.52 0.27
CA TRP A 295 3.41 -17.92 -0.68
C TRP A 295 2.83 -16.61 -1.23
N SER A 296 3.69 -15.84 -1.89
CA SER A 296 3.33 -14.63 -2.62
C SER A 296 3.98 -14.61 -4.01
N GLY A 297 3.60 -13.62 -4.82
CA GLY A 297 4.13 -13.39 -6.15
C GLY A 297 3.36 -14.10 -7.26
N GLY A 298 3.82 -13.88 -8.49
CA GLY A 298 3.19 -14.40 -9.70
C GLY A 298 1.83 -13.78 -10.02
N THR A 299 1.30 -14.12 -11.20
CA THR A 299 -0.04 -13.68 -11.59
C THR A 299 -1.11 -14.65 -11.09
N GLY A 300 -2.36 -14.20 -10.97
CA GLY A 300 -3.48 -15.06 -10.56
C GLY A 300 -3.79 -16.21 -11.53
N SER A 301 -3.27 -16.16 -12.76
CA SER A 301 -3.43 -17.24 -13.75
C SER A 301 -2.42 -18.37 -13.57
N TRP A 302 -1.44 -18.22 -12.67
CA TRP A 302 -0.45 -19.27 -12.42
C TRP A 302 -1.06 -20.46 -11.69
N THR A 303 -0.61 -21.64 -12.07
CA THR A 303 -0.84 -22.90 -11.37
C THR A 303 0.41 -23.21 -10.57
N ILE A 304 0.26 -23.49 -9.27
CA ILE A 304 1.36 -23.69 -8.35
C ILE A 304 1.51 -25.19 -8.03
N TYR A 305 2.75 -25.66 -8.14
CA TYR A 305 3.25 -26.92 -7.65
C TYR A 305 3.96 -26.69 -6.32
N LEU A 306 3.63 -27.50 -5.33
CA LEU A 306 4.24 -27.47 -4.00
C LEU A 306 4.90 -28.82 -3.73
N ALA A 307 6.13 -28.79 -3.23
CA ALA A 307 6.86 -29.99 -2.85
C ALA A 307 7.66 -29.82 -1.57
N LEU A 308 7.89 -30.94 -0.91
CA LEU A 308 8.80 -31.06 0.20
C LEU A 308 10.18 -31.50 -0.32
N ILE A 309 11.21 -30.73 -0.02
CA ILE A 309 12.60 -31.02 -0.39
C ILE A 309 13.35 -31.44 0.87
N ASP A 310 14.07 -32.56 0.79
CA ASP A 310 14.98 -32.97 1.86
C ASP A 310 16.21 -32.06 1.86
N LYS A 311 16.51 -31.44 3.01
CA LYS A 311 17.59 -30.44 3.10
C LYS A 311 18.99 -31.05 2.96
N TYR A 312 19.17 -32.33 3.28
CA TYR A 312 20.49 -32.97 3.23
C TYR A 312 20.81 -33.49 1.83
N THR A 313 19.84 -34.10 1.17
CA THR A 313 20.03 -34.60 -0.20
C THR A 313 19.80 -33.54 -1.26
N ASN A 314 19.12 -32.42 -0.92
CA ASN A 314 18.63 -31.40 -1.86
C ASN A 314 17.78 -32.01 -3.01
N THR A 315 17.07 -33.11 -2.74
CA THR A 315 16.16 -33.74 -3.70
C THR A 315 14.73 -33.63 -3.24
N THR A 316 13.79 -33.63 -4.19
CA THR A 316 12.37 -33.74 -3.88
C THR A 316 12.12 -35.00 -3.08
N TYR A 317 11.65 -34.85 -1.84
CA TYR A 317 11.22 -35.95 -1.00
C TYR A 317 9.84 -36.42 -1.46
N THR A 318 8.87 -35.50 -1.54
CA THR A 318 7.54 -35.81 -2.04
C THR A 318 6.84 -34.56 -2.61
N PRO A 319 6.09 -34.67 -3.72
CA PRO A 319 5.12 -33.66 -4.11
C PRO A 319 4.05 -33.52 -3.02
N LEU A 320 3.70 -32.30 -2.67
CA LEU A 320 2.61 -32.00 -1.75
C LEU A 320 1.32 -31.73 -2.53
N PHE A 321 1.42 -30.87 -3.54
CA PHE A 321 0.30 -30.49 -4.40
C PHE A 321 0.79 -30.21 -5.82
N ASN A 322 0.07 -30.70 -6.83
CA ASN A 322 0.55 -30.63 -8.21
C ASN A 322 -0.02 -29.47 -9.03
N ASN A 323 -1.23 -29.00 -8.72
CA ASN A 323 -1.96 -28.04 -9.53
C ASN A 323 -2.87 -27.14 -8.68
N THR A 324 -2.28 -26.36 -7.79
CA THR A 324 -3.05 -25.45 -6.92
C THR A 324 -3.25 -24.12 -7.63
N THR A 325 -4.36 -23.44 -7.34
CA THR A 325 -4.56 -22.06 -7.78
C THR A 325 -3.53 -21.17 -7.12
N ASN A 326 -3.00 -20.17 -7.84
CA ASN A 326 -2.15 -19.17 -7.19
C ASN A 326 -3.00 -18.19 -6.35
N ASP A 327 -3.51 -18.62 -5.20
CA ASP A 327 -4.26 -17.81 -4.23
C ASP A 327 -3.43 -17.45 -2.97
N GLY A 328 -2.24 -18.03 -2.84
CA GLY A 328 -1.28 -17.73 -1.79
C GLY A 328 -1.32 -18.65 -0.59
N THR A 329 -2.18 -19.68 -0.59
CA THR A 329 -2.23 -20.59 0.56
C THR A 329 -2.69 -21.99 0.20
N GLU A 330 -2.16 -22.98 0.91
CA GLU A 330 -2.71 -24.33 0.92
C GLU A 330 -2.67 -24.91 2.32
N THR A 331 -3.70 -25.70 2.66
CA THR A 331 -3.74 -26.41 3.94
C THR A 331 -3.13 -27.79 3.80
N TRP A 332 -2.08 -28.06 4.56
CA TRP A 332 -1.37 -29.33 4.54
C TRP A 332 -1.45 -30.03 5.90
N THR A 333 -1.97 -31.26 5.92
CA THR A 333 -1.85 -32.14 7.07
C THR A 333 -0.59 -32.98 6.91
N ILE A 334 0.38 -32.83 7.82
CA ILE A 334 1.66 -33.54 7.72
C ILE A 334 1.43 -35.04 7.92
N PRO A 335 1.68 -35.89 6.90
CA PRO A 335 1.47 -37.32 7.05
C PRO A 335 2.42 -37.95 8.07
N SER A 336 1.98 -39.00 8.76
CA SER A 336 2.79 -39.73 9.74
C SER A 336 3.97 -40.49 9.15
N TYR A 337 3.95 -40.78 7.84
CA TYR A 337 5.04 -41.47 7.15
C TYR A 337 6.22 -40.56 6.81
N ILE A 338 6.07 -39.23 6.91
CA ILE A 338 7.20 -38.32 6.70
C ILE A 338 8.11 -38.42 7.92
N PRO A 339 9.36 -38.86 7.76
CA PRO A 339 10.25 -39.04 8.88
C PRO A 339 10.61 -37.69 9.51
N PRO A 340 10.98 -37.68 10.80
CA PRO A 340 11.57 -36.50 11.41
C PRO A 340 12.81 -36.06 10.63
N GLY A 341 12.97 -34.77 10.42
CA GLY A 341 14.05 -34.27 9.56
C GLY A 341 13.98 -32.77 9.32
N SER A 342 14.95 -32.31 8.53
CA SER A 342 15.06 -30.92 8.09
C SER A 342 14.64 -30.83 6.63
N TYR A 343 13.67 -29.97 6.34
CA TYR A 343 13.03 -29.86 5.03
C TYR A 343 12.95 -28.41 4.57
N VAL A 344 12.80 -28.23 3.26
CA VAL A 344 12.55 -26.94 2.64
C VAL A 344 11.25 -27.04 1.85
N LEU A 345 10.39 -26.03 1.95
CA LEU A 345 9.23 -25.92 1.06
C LEU A 345 9.71 -25.43 -0.30
N TYR A 346 9.34 -26.12 -1.36
CA TYR A 346 9.49 -25.66 -2.73
C TYR A 346 8.12 -25.30 -3.31
N ALA A 347 8.03 -24.12 -3.92
CA ALA A 347 6.86 -23.71 -4.68
C ALA A 347 7.30 -23.31 -6.09
N ALA A 348 6.58 -23.75 -7.12
CA ALA A 348 6.89 -23.43 -8.51
C ALA A 348 5.63 -23.27 -9.34
N CYS A 349 5.69 -22.39 -10.31
CA CYS A 349 4.66 -22.26 -11.32
C CYS A 349 4.87 -23.33 -12.42
N THR A 350 3.77 -23.97 -12.83
CA THR A 350 3.78 -25.08 -13.82
C THR A 350 3.26 -24.69 -15.19
N ASN A 351 2.55 -23.56 -15.31
CA ASN A 351 1.93 -23.08 -16.55
C ASN A 351 2.45 -21.71 -17.01
N CYS A 352 3.57 -21.26 -16.46
CA CYS A 352 4.22 -20.00 -16.83
C CYS A 352 4.88 -20.14 -18.20
N PRO A 353 4.91 -19.05 -19.00
CA PRO A 353 5.75 -19.02 -20.18
C PRO A 353 7.24 -19.17 -19.78
N PRO A 354 8.12 -19.60 -20.69
CA PRO A 354 9.56 -19.53 -20.44
C PRO A 354 9.95 -18.08 -20.09
N PRO A 355 10.93 -17.90 -19.19
CA PRO A 355 11.35 -16.56 -18.79
C PRO A 355 11.88 -15.81 -20.02
N PRO A 356 11.61 -14.50 -20.17
CA PRO A 356 12.22 -13.69 -21.21
C PRO A 356 13.75 -13.87 -21.20
N ALA A 357 14.39 -13.76 -22.37
CA ALA A 357 15.85 -13.83 -22.46
C ALA A 357 16.48 -12.76 -21.55
N GLY A 358 17.30 -13.18 -20.59
CA GLY A 358 17.88 -12.29 -19.57
C GLY A 358 16.97 -12.03 -18.36
N TYR A 359 16.01 -12.92 -18.06
CA TYR A 359 15.22 -12.93 -16.82
C TYR A 359 15.58 -14.18 -16.00
N THR A 360 16.05 -14.00 -14.76
CA THR A 360 16.39 -15.10 -13.81
C THR A 360 15.48 -15.13 -12.58
N GLY A 361 14.60 -14.13 -12.43
CA GLY A 361 13.59 -14.11 -11.38
C GLY A 361 12.76 -15.40 -11.39
N GLY A 362 12.72 -16.09 -10.25
CA GLY A 362 12.20 -17.44 -10.17
C GLY A 362 10.68 -17.50 -10.41
N TYR A 363 10.27 -18.33 -11.37
CA TYR A 363 8.96 -19.01 -11.35
C TYR A 363 8.87 -20.05 -10.25
N TYR A 364 9.87 -20.12 -9.39
CA TYR A 364 9.94 -20.99 -8.25
C TYR A 364 10.62 -20.30 -7.10
N THR A 365 10.45 -20.85 -5.91
CA THR A 365 11.01 -20.36 -4.67
C THR A 365 11.20 -21.51 -3.70
N TYR A 366 12.09 -21.30 -2.74
CA TYR A 366 12.31 -22.18 -1.61
C TYR A 366 12.01 -21.40 -0.32
N SER A 367 11.61 -22.08 0.75
CA SER A 367 11.64 -21.47 2.09
C SER A 367 13.05 -20.96 2.38
N PHE A 368 13.15 -19.77 2.97
CA PHE A 368 14.43 -19.06 3.09
C PHE A 368 15.43 -19.82 3.95
N LYS A 369 14.93 -20.56 4.94
CA LYS A 369 15.68 -21.55 5.70
C LYS A 369 14.90 -22.87 5.74
N PRO A 370 15.56 -23.98 6.11
CA PRO A 370 14.83 -25.20 6.39
C PRO A 370 13.95 -25.06 7.63
N PHE A 371 12.89 -25.86 7.67
CA PHE A 371 12.06 -26.11 8.85
C PHE A 371 12.22 -27.58 9.28
N THR A 372 11.81 -27.89 10.51
CA THR A 372 11.94 -29.22 11.09
C THR A 372 10.58 -29.91 11.19
N ILE A 373 10.52 -31.18 10.79
CA ILE A 373 9.39 -32.08 11.11
C ILE A 373 9.84 -33.01 12.25
N LYS A 374 8.98 -33.21 13.24
CA LYS A 374 9.22 -34.12 14.39
C LYS A 374 8.03 -35.03 14.65
N LEU A 375 8.29 -36.13 15.35
CA LEU A 375 7.24 -37.03 15.85
C LEU A 375 6.30 -36.31 16.84
N PRO A 376 5.07 -36.84 17.03
CA PRO A 376 4.07 -36.35 17.98
C PRO A 376 4.58 -36.00 19.38
#